data_AF-A0A9D6TJD8-F1
#
_entry.id   AF-A0A9D6TJD8-F1
#
_cell.length_a   1.000
_cell.length_b   1.000
_cell.length_c   1.000
_cell.angle_alpha   90.00
_cell.angle_beta   90.00
_cell.angle_gamma   90.00
#
_symmetry.space_group_name_H-M   'P 1'
#
loop_
_entity.id
_entity.type
_entity.pdbx_description
1 polymer ?
#
loop_
_entity_poly.entity_id
_entity_poly.type
_entity_poly.pdbx_seq_one_letter_code
_entity_poly.pdbx_strand_id
1 'polypeptide(L)' 'MKKIAILNGPNLDRLGKREPEIYGRATLADLETALRAEFGAAAQLEFFQSNHEGALIDRIAAIADAKFDGLVING' A
#
# COMPACT_ATOMS: atom_id res chain seq x y z
N MET A 1 16.96 9.82 -2.35
CA MET A 1 15.98 8.97 -3.05
C MET A 1 14.60 9.40 -2.59
N LYS A 2 13.61 9.54 -3.47
CA LYS A 2 12.26 10.01 -3.10
C LYS A 2 11.58 8.98 -2.19
N LYS A 3 10.84 9.44 -1.18
CA LYS A 3 10.11 8.60 -0.24
C LYS A 3 8.61 8.64 -0.53
N ILE A 4 8.04 7.49 -0.88
CA ILE A 4 6.64 7.37 -1.27
C ILE A 4 5.92 6.41 -0.32
N ALA A 5 4.80 6.86 0.24
CA ALA A 5 3.91 6.03 1.03
C ALA A 5 2.81 5.44 0.14
N ILE A 6 2.47 4.18 0.37
CA ILE A 6 1.42 3.45 -0.34
C ILE A 6 0.44 2.93 0.72
N LEU A 7 -0.76 3.50 0.74
CA LEU A 7 -1.82 3.18 1.68
C LEU A 7 -2.91 2.37 1.00
N ASN A 8 -3.25 1.24 1.60
CA ASN A 8 -4.31 0.36 1.16
C ASN A 8 -5.44 0.34 2.22
N GLY A 9 -6.65 0.64 1.77
CA GLY A 9 -7.85 0.69 2.57
C GLY A 9 -8.44 -0.67 2.93
N PRO A 10 -9.71 -0.68 3.38
CA PRO A 10 -10.34 -1.86 3.92
C PRO A 10 -10.49 -3.01 2.91
N ASN A 11 -10.36 -4.23 3.40
CA ASN A 11 -10.49 -5.50 2.67
C ASN A 11 -9.42 -5.77 1.61
N LEU A 12 -8.48 -4.85 1.33
CA LEU A 12 -7.40 -5.10 0.37
C LEU A 12 -6.42 -6.18 0.87
N ASP A 13 -6.36 -6.46 2.17
CA ASP A 13 -5.68 -7.63 2.75
C ASP A 13 -6.29 -8.98 2.32
N ARG A 14 -7.48 -8.94 1.71
CA ARG A 14 -8.22 -10.11 1.21
C ARG A 14 -8.01 -10.37 -0.28
N LEU A 15 -7.21 -9.55 -0.98
CA LEU A 15 -6.82 -9.82 -2.37
C LEU A 15 -6.21 -11.22 -2.49
N GLY A 16 -6.55 -11.91 -3.58
CA GLY A 16 -6.14 -13.30 -3.86
C GLY A 16 -6.83 -14.38 -3.03
N LYS A 17 -7.69 -14.02 -2.06
CA LYS A 17 -8.36 -14.99 -1.15
C LYS A 17 -9.83 -15.28 -1.50
N ARG A 18 -10.53 -14.40 -2.23
CA ARG A 18 -11.93 -14.61 -2.64
C ARG A 18 -11.98 -15.16 -4.05
N GLU A 19 -12.66 -16.30 -4.22
CA GLU A 19 -12.95 -16.94 -5.52
C GLU A 19 -11.82 -16.73 -6.54
N PRO A 20 -10.62 -17.26 -6.28
CA PRO A 20 -9.40 -16.90 -7.01
C PRO A 20 -9.44 -17.20 -8.51
N GLU A 21 -10.35 -18.08 -8.94
CA GLU A 21 -10.59 -18.39 -10.35
C GLU A 21 -11.37 -17.29 -11.07
N ILE A 22 -12.08 -16.43 -10.31
CA ILE A 22 -12.88 -15.30 -10.81
C ILE A 22 -12.13 -13.98 -10.62
N TYR A 23 -11.52 -13.76 -9.45
CA TYR A 23 -10.92 -12.47 -9.08
C TYR A 23 -9.39 -12.43 -9.17
N GLY A 24 -8.78 -13.54 -9.60
CA GLY A 24 -7.33 -13.68 -9.66
C GLY A 24 -6.72 -14.07 -8.31
N ARG A 25 -5.47 -14.55 -8.38
CA ARG A 25 -4.70 -15.06 -7.23
C ARG A 25 -3.73 -14.04 -6.63
N ALA A 26 -3.56 -12.90 -7.29
CA ALA A 26 -2.62 -11.88 -6.85
C ALA A 26 -3.05 -11.32 -5.49
N THR A 27 -2.14 -11.40 -4.53
CA THR A 27 -2.32 -10.89 -3.18
C THR A 27 -1.79 -9.47 -3.06
N LEU A 28 -2.11 -8.81 -1.95
CA LEU A 28 -1.50 -7.51 -1.64
C LEU A 28 0.03 -7.62 -1.53
N ALA A 29 0.55 -8.72 -0.96
CA ALA A 29 1.98 -8.95 -0.84
C ALA A 29 2.67 -9.13 -2.21
N ASP A 30 1.99 -9.75 -3.18
CA ASP A 30 2.49 -9.85 -4.55
C ASP A 30 2.61 -8.46 -5.19
N LEU A 31 1.60 -7.60 -4.98
CA LEU A 31 1.63 -6.21 -5.43
C LEU A 31 2.79 -5.43 -4.79
N GLU A 32 2.99 -5.53 -3.47
CA GLU A 32 4.11 -4.89 -2.78
C GLU A 32 5.46 -5.35 -3.34
N THR A 33 5.60 -6.65 -3.60
CA THR A 33 6.83 -7.24 -4.16
C THR A 33 7.10 -6.73 -5.57
N ALA A 34 6.08 -6.71 -6.43
CA ALA A 34 6.18 -6.19 -7.79
C ALA A 34 6.59 -4.71 -7.80
N LEU A 35 5.96 -3.88 -6.97
CA LEU A 35 6.28 -2.46 -6.87
C LEU A 35 7.70 -2.21 -6.34
N ARG A 36 8.16 -3.01 -5.38
CA ARG A 36 9.55 -2.93 -4.90
C ARG A 36 10.55 -3.34 -5.98
N ALA A 37 10.24 -4.38 -6.75
CA ALA A 37 11.10 -4.84 -7.84
C ALA A 37 11.20 -3.79 -8.96
N GLU A 38 10.08 -3.15 -9.31
CA GLU A 38 10.02 -2.19 -10.41
C GLU A 38 10.59 -0.82 -10.01
N PHE A 39 10.28 -0.31 -8.81
CA PHE A 39 10.59 1.07 -8.42
C PHE A 39 11.62 1.20 -7.29
N GLY A 40 12.09 0.11 -6.69
CA GLY A 40 12.99 0.14 -5.53
C GLY A 40 14.35 0.80 -5.78
N ALA A 41 14.78 0.89 -7.05
CA ALA A 41 15.98 1.63 -7.44
C ALA A 41 15.74 3.15 -7.57
N ALA A 42 14.50 3.58 -7.81
CA ALA A 42 14.12 4.97 -8.05
C ALA A 42 13.56 5.67 -6.79
N ALA A 43 12.84 4.93 -5.95
CA ALA A 43 12.16 5.45 -4.77
C ALA A 43 12.18 4.46 -3.60
N GLN A 44 12.20 5.00 -2.38
CA GLN A 44 11.93 4.24 -1.17
C GLN A 44 10.41 4.13 -0.99
N LEU A 45 9.89 2.91 -1.04
CA LEU A 45 8.47 2.62 -0.86
C LEU A 45 8.19 2.12 0.57
N GLU A 46 7.23 2.77 1.24
CA GLU A 46 6.64 2.28 2.48
C GLU A 46 5.17 1.94 2.28
N PHE A 47 4.77 0.75 2.73
CA PHE A 47 3.42 0.24 2.56
C PHE A 47 2.70 0.23 3.90
N PHE A 48 1.40 0.49 3.87
CA PHE A 48 0.52 0.38 5.00
C PHE A 48 -0.86 -0.09 4.54
N GLN A 49 -1.47 -1.01 5.27
CA GLN A 49 -2.84 -1.44 5.05
C GLN A 49 -3.60 -1.41 6.37
N SER A 50 -4.86 -0.99 6.31
CA SER A 50 -5.75 -1.07 7.47
C SER A 50 -7.22 -1.18 7.05
N ASN A 51 -7.97 -1.94 7.84
CA ASN A 51 -9.43 -2.01 7.76
C ASN A 51 -10.14 -0.93 8.57
N HIS A 52 -9.38 -0.12 9.32
CA HIS A 52 -9.90 0.92 10.20
C HIS A 52 -9.58 2.30 9.64
N GLU A 53 -10.62 3.10 9.41
CA GLU A 53 -10.52 4.48 8.92
C GLU A 53 -9.62 5.35 9.80
N GLY A 54 -9.79 5.28 11.13
CA GLY A 54 -8.95 6.04 12.07
C GLY A 54 -7.45 5.75 11.90
N ALA A 55 -7.07 4.48 11.74
CA ALA A 55 -5.67 4.10 11.53
C ALA A 55 -5.12 4.58 10.17
N LEU A 56 -5.96 4.69 9.13
CA LEU A 56 -5.56 5.28 7.85
C LEU A 56 -5.33 6.79 8.00
N ILE A 57 -6.22 7.48 8.72
CA ILE A 57 -6.09 8.92 9.02
C ILE A 57 -4.81 9.18 9.83
N ASP A 58 -4.59 8.41 10.90
CA ASP A 58 -3.40 8.52 11.75
C ASP A 58 -2.12 8.32 10.92
N ARG A 59 -2.14 7.35 9.99
CA ARG A 59 -1.00 7.10 9.11
C ARG A 59 -0.76 8.27 8.14
N ILE A 60 -1.81 8.87 7.58
CA ILE A 60 -1.69 10.05 6.71
C ILE A 60 -1.07 11.23 7.48
N ALA A 61 -1.51 11.48 8.72
CA ALA A 61 -0.92 12.51 9.56
C ALA A 61 0.58 12.25 9.82
N ALA A 62 0.93 11.02 10.20
CA ALA A 62 2.33 10.64 10.40
C ALA A 62 3.19 10.77 9.13
N ILE A 63 2.63 10.50 7.95
CA ILE A 63 3.32 10.68 6.65
C ILE A 63 3.58 12.16 6.38
N ALA A 64 2.61 13.03 6.68
CA ALA A 64 2.76 14.48 6.53
C ALA A 64 3.87 15.01 7.46
N ASP A 65 3.89 14.59 8.71
CA ASP A 65 4.91 14.99 9.69
C ASP A 65 6.31 14.46 9.33
N ALA A 66 6.38 13.23 8.80
CA ALA A 66 7.62 12.59 8.37
C ALA A 66 8.15 13.09 7.01
N LYS A 67 7.50 14.09 6.39
CA LYS A 67 7.92 14.74 5.13
C LYS A 67 8.16 13.75 3.98
N PHE A 68 7.24 12.83 3.74
CA PHE A 68 7.27 12.02 2.52
C PHE A 68 7.13 12.91 1.28
N ASP A 69 7.71 12.47 0.16
CA ASP A 69 7.61 13.17 -1.11
C ASP A 69 6.29 12.89 -1.85
N GLY A 70 5.60 11.82 -1.48
CA GLY A 70 4.33 11.44 -2.10
C GLY A 70 3.55 10.37 -1.33
N LEU A 71 2.24 10.35 -1.57
CA LEU A 71 1.30 9.36 -1.05
C LEU A 71 0.45 8.83 -2.21
N VAL A 72 0.36 7.50 -2.32
CA VAL A 72 -0.63 6.81 -3.14
C VAL A 72 -1.61 6.14 -2.20
N ILE A 73 -2.90 6.33 -2.43
CA ILE A 73 -3.96 5.70 -1.64
C ILE A 73 -4.91 4.93 -2.54
N ASN A 74 -5.19 3.68 -2.17
CA ASN A 74 -6.24 2.85 -2.74
C ASN A 74 -7.27 2.57 -1.64
N GLY A 75 -8.48 3.14 -1.78
CA GLY A 75 -9.54 3.15 -0.77
C GLY A 75 -10.48 1.97 -0.86
#